data_AF-A0A173KXJ9-F1
#
_entry.id   AF-A0A173KXJ9-F1
#
_cell.length_a   1.000
_cell.length_b   1.000
_cell.length_c   1.000
_cell.angle_alpha   90.00
_cell.angle_beta   90.00
_cell.angle_gamma   90.00
#
_symmetry.space_group_name_H-M   'P 1'
#
loop_
_entity.id
_entity.type
_entity.pdbx_description
1 polymer ?
#
loop_
_entity_poly.entity_id
_entity_poly.type
_entity_poly.pdbx_seq_one_letter_code
_entity_poly.pdbx_strand_id
1 'polypeptide(L)'
;MRKSVLSASALILSGLFMASSSVSFAQNSEEITVVGKAPDSVRSLSQAVSYADLDLSTKAGRDELRHRLSLTARFLCEKLGEADSGSPVVPSCRDAALKDATTRAGTIEEGFAPRGTTWVAGNPWQPPYPADWSKRYP
;
A
#
# COMPACT_ATOMS: atom_id res chain seq x y z
N MET A 1 -16.81 51.61 56.15
CA MET A 1 -17.03 50.18 56.50
C MET A 1 -16.16 49.31 55.58
N ARG A 2 -15.38 48.41 56.19
CA ARG A 2 -14.64 47.22 55.71
C ARG A 2 -13.98 47.20 54.31
N LYS A 3 -12.64 47.11 54.38
CA LYS A 3 -11.67 46.70 53.35
C LYS A 3 -11.96 45.28 52.83
N SER A 4 -11.61 44.99 51.58
CA SER A 4 -11.03 43.69 51.18
C SER A 4 -10.23 43.84 49.88
N VAL A 5 -8.91 43.67 50.03
CA VAL A 5 -7.91 43.52 48.99
C VAL A 5 -7.60 42.02 48.91
N LEU A 6 -7.73 41.43 47.73
CA LEU A 6 -7.26 40.07 47.36
C LEU A 6 -6.69 40.28 45.94
N SER A 7 -5.39 40.37 45.66
CA SER A 7 -4.26 39.45 45.85
C SER A 7 -4.49 38.06 45.25
N ALA A 8 -3.84 37.81 44.10
CA ALA A 8 -3.20 36.54 43.65
C ALA A 8 -3.04 36.61 42.12
N SER A 9 -1.88 37.05 41.61
CA SER A 9 -0.73 36.19 41.28
C SER A 9 -0.87 35.48 39.93
N ALA A 10 0.05 35.87 39.04
CA ALA A 10 0.31 35.32 37.72
C ALA A 10 0.65 33.83 37.75
N LEU A 11 0.23 33.09 36.71
CA LEU A 11 0.97 31.96 36.13
C LEU A 11 0.65 31.92 34.63
N ILE A 12 1.49 32.60 33.84
CA ILE A 12 1.67 32.30 32.42
C ILE A 12 2.49 31.00 32.40
N LEU A 13 1.84 29.85 32.17
CA LEU A 13 2.53 28.61 31.84
C LEU A 13 2.32 28.29 30.37
N SER A 14 3.35 28.61 29.60
CA SER A 14 3.69 27.97 28.35
C SER A 14 3.70 26.45 28.52
N GLY A 15 2.87 25.74 27.77
CA GLY A 15 2.91 24.30 27.64
C GLY A 15 2.75 23.97 26.17
N LEU A 16 3.89 23.79 25.49
CA LEU A 16 4.00 23.24 24.14
C LEU A 16 3.04 22.04 24.02
N PHE A 17 2.00 22.17 23.21
CA PHE A 17 1.36 20.99 22.64
C PHE A 17 2.43 20.33 21.76
N MET A 18 3.00 19.25 22.28
CA MET A 18 3.90 18.39 21.53
C MET A 18 3.23 18.06 20.21
N ALA A 19 3.88 18.49 19.13
CA ALA A 19 3.68 17.89 17.83
C ALA A 19 3.92 16.39 18.01
N SER A 20 2.84 15.63 18.11
CA SER A 20 2.85 14.20 17.88
C SER A 20 3.39 14.01 16.48
N SER A 21 4.69 13.75 16.41
CA SER A 21 5.39 13.33 15.21
C SER A 21 4.76 11.99 14.88
N SER A 22 3.71 12.01 14.06
CA SER A 22 3.27 10.84 13.34
C SER A 22 4.50 10.38 12.58
N VAL A 23 5.12 9.33 13.11
CA VAL A 23 6.08 8.53 12.37
C VAL A 23 5.30 8.05 11.16
N SER A 24 5.43 8.78 10.04
CA SER A 24 5.12 8.23 8.74
C SER A 24 6.05 7.05 8.59
N PHE A 25 5.55 5.85 8.93
CA PHE A 25 6.09 4.64 8.36
C PHE A 25 6.11 4.92 6.85
N ALA A 26 7.30 5.01 6.28
CA ALA A 26 7.47 4.99 4.86
C ALA A 26 6.57 3.87 4.36
N GLN A 27 5.51 4.22 3.64
CA GLN A 27 4.72 3.20 2.96
C GLN A 27 5.72 2.57 2.03
N ASN A 28 6.15 1.34 2.31
CA ASN A 28 6.98 0.58 1.39
C ASN A 28 6.16 0.49 0.11
N SER A 29 6.43 1.39 -0.84
CA SER A 29 5.74 1.47 -2.13
C SER A 29 6.11 0.30 -3.04
N GLU A 30 6.82 -0.69 -2.48
CA GLU A 30 7.45 -1.81 -3.16
C GLU A 30 6.95 -3.15 -2.62
N GLU A 31 5.64 -3.21 -2.32
CA GLU A 31 4.95 -4.39 -1.82
C GLU A 31 3.60 -4.59 -2.51
N ILE A 32 3.25 -5.85 -2.82
CA ILE A 32 1.92 -6.25 -3.29
C ILE A 32 1.25 -7.05 -2.17
N THR A 33 0.10 -6.59 -1.71
CA THR A 33 -0.72 -7.37 -0.77
C THR A 33 -1.51 -8.42 -1.53
N VAL A 34 -1.22 -9.69 -1.26
CA VAL A 34 -2.02 -10.83 -1.73
C VAL A 34 -3.12 -11.10 -0.72
N VAL A 35 -4.35 -11.30 -1.17
CA VAL A 35 -5.50 -11.57 -0.31
C VAL A 35 -6.15 -12.88 -0.73
N GLY A 36 -6.11 -13.88 0.16
CA GLY A 36 -6.89 -15.10 0.07
C GLY A 36 -8.28 -14.89 0.68
N LYS A 37 -9.32 -15.31 -0.03
CA LYS A 37 -10.70 -15.30 0.44
C LYS A 37 -11.34 -16.65 0.19
N ALA A 38 -11.92 -17.22 1.24
CA ALA A 38 -12.74 -18.41 1.13
C ALA A 38 -14.13 -18.04 0.58
N PRO A 39 -14.65 -18.72 -0.47
CA PRO A 39 -15.86 -18.31 -1.19
C PRO A 39 -17.12 -18.28 -0.31
N ASP A 40 -17.21 -19.20 0.65
CA ASP A 40 -18.40 -19.35 1.52
C ASP A 40 -18.16 -18.86 2.96
N SER A 41 -17.05 -18.16 3.22
CA SER A 41 -16.75 -17.68 4.57
C SER A 41 -16.33 -16.22 4.59
N VAL A 42 -16.62 -15.54 5.70
CA VAL A 42 -16.14 -14.17 5.96
C VAL A 42 -14.64 -14.11 6.27
N ARG A 43 -13.94 -15.25 6.26
CA ARG A 43 -12.53 -15.33 6.62
C ARG A 43 -11.67 -14.97 5.40
N SER A 44 -10.80 -14.00 5.61
CA SER A 44 -9.75 -13.62 4.68
C SER A 44 -8.41 -13.62 5.40
N LEU A 45 -7.36 -13.94 4.65
CA LEU A 45 -5.99 -13.78 5.08
C LEU A 45 -5.26 -12.94 4.03
N SER A 46 -4.38 -12.06 4.48
CA SER A 46 -3.55 -11.25 3.60
C SER A 46 -2.09 -11.35 3.97
N GLN A 47 -1.23 -11.25 2.96
CA GLN A 47 0.21 -11.18 3.16
C GLN A 47 0.81 -10.22 2.14
N ALA A 48 1.69 -9.34 2.61
CA ALA A 48 2.48 -8.47 1.76
C ALA A 48 3.65 -9.25 1.15
N VAL A 49 3.85 -9.06 -0.16
CA VAL A 49 4.97 -9.61 -0.92
C VAL A 49 5.82 -8.46 -1.40
N SER A 50 7.04 -8.35 -0.89
CA SER A 50 7.97 -7.32 -1.33
C SER A 50 8.58 -7.66 -2.70
N TYR A 51 8.77 -6.62 -3.50
CA TYR A 51 9.48 -6.64 -4.77
C TYR A 51 10.66 -5.65 -4.82
N ALA A 52 11.03 -5.08 -3.68
CA ALA A 52 12.12 -4.09 -3.57
C ALA A 52 13.48 -4.65 -4.04
N ASP A 53 13.67 -5.97 -3.96
CA ASP A 53 14.88 -6.67 -4.38
C ASP A 53 14.87 -7.08 -5.86
N LEU A 54 13.77 -6.86 -6.58
CA LEU A 54 13.58 -7.35 -7.94
C LEU A 54 13.73 -6.25 -8.99
N ASP A 55 14.50 -6.53 -10.05
CA ASP A 55 14.53 -5.69 -11.23
C ASP A 55 13.37 -6.03 -12.18
N LEU A 56 12.25 -5.33 -12.02
CA LEU A 56 11.03 -5.52 -12.81
C LEU A 56 11.16 -5.07 -14.28
N SER A 57 12.24 -4.37 -14.64
CA SER A 57 12.52 -4.04 -16.05
C SER A 57 12.94 -5.29 -16.84
N THR A 58 13.44 -6.31 -16.15
CA THR A 58 13.87 -7.58 -16.75
C THR A 58 12.76 -8.62 -16.75
N LYS A 59 12.81 -9.55 -17.71
CA LYS A 59 11.90 -10.72 -17.70
C LYS A 59 12.08 -11.56 -16.44
N ALA A 60 13.32 -11.77 -15.99
CA ALA A 60 13.63 -12.58 -14.83
C ALA A 60 13.02 -12.00 -13.54
N GLY A 61 13.13 -10.69 -13.31
CA GLY A 61 12.52 -10.05 -12.13
C GLY A 61 10.99 -10.12 -12.12
N ARG A 62 10.35 -9.95 -13.29
CA ARG A 62 8.89 -10.12 -13.43
C ARG A 62 8.44 -11.57 -13.19
N ASP A 63 9.17 -12.54 -13.73
CA ASP A 63 8.85 -13.96 -13.53
C ASP A 63 9.00 -14.36 -12.05
N GLU A 64 10.05 -13.87 -11.38
CA GLU A 64 10.27 -14.10 -9.94
C GLU A 64 9.15 -13.47 -9.10
N LEU A 65 8.73 -12.22 -9.39
CA LEU A 65 7.60 -11.61 -8.72
C LEU A 65 6.33 -12.47 -8.87
N ARG A 66 6.00 -12.89 -10.09
CA ARG A 66 4.83 -13.74 -10.35
C ARG A 66 4.91 -15.08 -9.62
N HIS A 67 6.12 -15.65 -9.52
CA HIS A 67 6.34 -16.87 -8.76
C HIS A 67 6.06 -16.67 -7.26
N ARG A 68 6.58 -15.59 -6.66
CA ARG A 68 6.32 -15.23 -5.25
C ARG A 68 4.84 -15.02 -4.95
N LEU A 69 4.13 -14.34 -5.85
CA LEU A 69 2.67 -14.14 -5.72
C LEU A 69 1.91 -15.47 -5.76
N SER A 70 2.30 -16.38 -6.66
CA SER A 70 1.70 -17.72 -6.76
C SER A 70 1.88 -18.56 -5.49
N LEU A 71 3.11 -18.60 -4.94
CA LEU A 71 3.39 -19.31 -3.70
C LEU A 71 2.63 -18.72 -2.51
N THR A 72 2.55 -17.39 -2.43
CA THR A 72 1.83 -16.69 -1.36
C THR A 72 0.33 -16.94 -1.44
N ALA A 73 -0.26 -16.88 -2.64
CA ALA A 73 -1.67 -17.18 -2.85
C ALA A 73 -2.01 -18.61 -2.42
N ARG A 74 -1.17 -19.59 -2.80
CA ARG A 74 -1.32 -20.98 -2.36
C ARG A 74 -1.26 -21.09 -0.83
N PHE A 75 -0.25 -20.51 -0.20
CA PHE A 75 -0.07 -20.55 1.25
C PHE A 75 -1.28 -19.97 2.00
N LEU A 76 -1.81 -18.82 1.56
CA LEU A 76 -2.96 -18.18 2.19
C LEU A 76 -4.23 -19.04 2.05
N CYS A 77 -4.48 -19.62 0.88
CA CYS A 77 -5.65 -20.46 0.65
C CYS A 77 -5.57 -21.81 1.38
N GLU A 78 -4.38 -22.43 1.45
CA GLU A 78 -4.15 -23.63 2.28
C GLU A 78 -4.45 -23.33 3.76
N LYS A 79 -4.03 -22.15 4.27
CA LYS A 79 -4.31 -21.72 5.64
C LYS A 79 -5.80 -21.45 5.90
N LEU A 80 -6.55 -21.07 4.88
CA LEU A 80 -8.01 -20.93 4.95
C LEU A 80 -8.74 -22.29 4.90
N GLY A 81 -8.02 -23.38 4.59
CA GLY A 81 -8.58 -24.72 4.40
C GLY A 81 -9.26 -24.91 3.05
N GLU A 82 -8.97 -24.04 2.07
CA GLU A 82 -9.55 -24.09 0.73
C GLU A 82 -8.79 -25.10 -0.13
N ALA A 83 -9.55 -25.84 -0.95
CA ALA A 83 -8.98 -26.73 -1.95
C ALA A 83 -8.65 -25.97 -3.25
N ASP A 84 -7.68 -26.47 -4.00
CA ASP A 84 -7.31 -25.95 -5.33
C ASP A 84 -8.40 -26.21 -6.40
N SER A 85 -9.49 -26.87 -6.06
CA SER A 85 -10.58 -27.20 -6.98
C SER A 85 -11.56 -26.02 -7.12
N GLY A 86 -11.46 -25.29 -8.23
CA GLY A 86 -12.48 -24.33 -8.67
C GLY A 86 -13.44 -24.96 -9.69
N SER A 87 -14.61 -24.35 -9.87
CA SER A 87 -15.51 -24.61 -11.00
C SER A 87 -15.22 -23.61 -12.12
N PRO A 88 -15.51 -23.91 -13.40
CA PRO A 88 -15.42 -22.92 -14.48
C PRO A 88 -16.21 -21.63 -14.20
N VAL A 89 -17.25 -21.72 -13.36
CA VAL A 89 -18.11 -20.59 -12.96
C VAL A 89 -17.58 -19.87 -11.72
N VAL A 90 -16.93 -20.58 -10.79
CA VAL A 90 -16.41 -20.03 -9.53
C VAL A 90 -14.93 -20.38 -9.42
N PRO A 91 -14.01 -19.41 -9.62
CA PRO A 91 -12.58 -19.67 -9.55
C PRO A 91 -12.19 -20.18 -8.16
N SER A 92 -11.14 -21.00 -8.09
CA SER A 92 -10.59 -21.41 -6.79
C SER A 92 -10.10 -20.19 -6.01
N CYS A 93 -10.03 -20.32 -4.67
CA CYS A 93 -9.42 -19.27 -3.82
C CYS A 93 -8.06 -18.84 -4.36
N ARG A 94 -7.24 -19.82 -4.77
CA ARG A 94 -5.89 -19.57 -5.29
C ARG A 94 -5.93 -18.80 -6.61
N ASP A 95 -6.78 -19.20 -7.55
CA ASP A 95 -6.86 -18.53 -8.85
C ASP A 95 -7.39 -17.10 -8.71
N ALA A 96 -8.38 -16.89 -7.84
CA ALA A 96 -8.91 -15.56 -7.54
C ALA A 96 -7.84 -14.65 -6.90
N ALA A 97 -7.14 -15.16 -5.88
CA ALA A 97 -6.08 -14.42 -5.19
C ALA A 97 -4.90 -14.11 -6.12
N LEU A 98 -4.48 -15.09 -6.94
CA LEU A 98 -3.39 -14.93 -7.88
C LEU A 98 -3.76 -13.96 -9.01
N LYS A 99 -4.99 -14.03 -9.53
CA LYS A 99 -5.47 -13.12 -10.59
C LYS A 99 -5.51 -11.66 -10.11
N ASP A 100 -6.01 -11.42 -8.89
CA ASP A 100 -6.01 -10.08 -8.30
C ASP A 100 -4.57 -9.58 -8.12
N ALA A 101 -3.70 -10.39 -7.51
CA ALA A 101 -2.32 -10.03 -7.27
C ALA A 101 -1.52 -9.76 -8.56
N THR A 102 -1.70 -10.60 -9.59
CA THR A 102 -1.01 -10.43 -10.88
C THR A 102 -1.53 -9.24 -11.68
N THR A 103 -2.82 -8.89 -11.55
CA THR A 103 -3.37 -7.67 -12.15
C THR A 103 -2.70 -6.43 -11.55
N ARG A 104 -2.51 -6.40 -10.22
CA ARG A 104 -1.75 -5.32 -9.54
C ARG A 104 -0.27 -5.32 -9.95
N ALA A 105 0.34 -6.50 -10.04
CA ALA A 105 1.72 -6.62 -10.52
C ALA A 105 1.86 -6.05 -11.93
N GLY A 106 0.91 -6.31 -12.83
CA GLY A 106 0.90 -5.74 -14.17
C GLY A 106 0.94 -4.22 -14.17
N THR A 107 0.11 -3.56 -13.35
CA THR A 107 0.12 -2.09 -13.23
C THR A 107 1.46 -1.54 -12.71
N ILE A 108 2.16 -2.29 -11.86
CA ILE A 108 3.48 -1.93 -11.37
C ILE A 108 4.50 -2.13 -12.50
N GLU A 109 4.53 -3.32 -13.12
CA GLU A 109 5.43 -3.69 -14.22
C GLU A 109 5.36 -2.70 -15.40
N GLU A 110 4.18 -2.16 -15.72
CA GLU A 110 3.99 -1.11 -16.73
C GLU A 110 4.82 0.15 -16.43
N GLY A 111 5.01 0.50 -15.15
CA GLY A 111 5.90 1.58 -14.72
C GLY A 111 7.39 1.28 -14.87
N PHE A 112 7.77 0.01 -15.04
CA PHE A 112 9.16 -0.47 -15.17
C PHE A 112 9.53 -0.87 -16.62
N ALA A 113 8.69 -0.57 -17.61
CA ALA A 113 8.91 -0.97 -19.01
C ALA A 113 10.32 -0.62 -19.54
N PRO A 114 10.91 -1.45 -20.43
CA PRO A 114 12.31 -1.33 -20.85
C PRO A 114 12.67 0.08 -21.34
N ARG A 115 13.60 0.73 -20.63
CA ARG A 115 14.11 2.06 -20.97
C ARG A 115 15.00 1.98 -22.21
N GLY A 116 14.38 2.05 -23.39
CA GLY A 116 15.08 2.00 -24.68
C GLY A 116 14.43 2.83 -25.80
N THR A 117 13.21 3.33 -25.60
CA THR A 117 12.54 4.25 -26.54
C THR A 117 11.87 5.36 -25.74
N THR A 118 12.57 6.48 -25.55
CA THR A 118 12.05 7.82 -25.17
C THR A 118 11.17 7.98 -23.91
N TRP A 119 10.80 6.92 -23.20
CA TRP A 119 9.96 6.98 -22.02
C TRP A 119 10.78 7.22 -20.76
N VAL A 120 10.53 8.36 -20.11
CA VAL A 120 10.97 8.67 -18.75
C VAL A 120 9.77 8.40 -17.86
N ALA A 121 9.90 7.49 -16.88
CA ALA A 121 8.88 7.31 -15.85
C ALA A 121 8.63 8.67 -15.18
N GLY A 122 7.38 9.14 -15.22
CA GLY A 122 7.01 10.41 -14.61
C GLY A 122 7.32 10.41 -13.12
N ASN A 123 7.57 11.60 -12.55
CA ASN A 123 7.77 11.75 -11.11
C ASN A 123 6.59 11.08 -10.37
N PRO A 124 6.83 10.17 -9.40
CA PRO A 124 5.77 9.41 -8.73
C PRO A 124 4.81 10.31 -7.95
N TRP A 125 5.22 11.54 -7.66
CA TRP A 125 4.39 12.56 -7.05
C TRP A 125 3.91 13.57 -8.10
N GLN A 126 2.58 13.65 -8.29
CA GLN A 126 1.89 14.74 -8.96
C GLN A 126 1.11 15.56 -7.91
N PRO A 127 1.15 16.91 -7.97
CA PRO A 127 0.34 17.72 -7.10
C PRO A 127 -1.16 17.45 -7.34
N PRO A 128 -2.00 17.34 -6.29
CA PRO A 128 -3.44 17.07 -6.43
C PRO A 128 -4.24 18.28 -6.96
N TYR A 129 -3.59 19.42 -7.15
CA TYR A 129 -4.17 20.66 -7.63
C TYR A 129 -3.72 20.97 -9.07
N PRO A 130 -4.52 21.74 -9.84
CA PRO A 130 -4.16 22.16 -11.20
C PRO A 130 -2.81 22.89 -11.25
N ALA A 131 -2.13 22.81 -12.41
CA ALA A 131 -0.78 23.36 -12.60
C ALA A 131 -0.67 24.88 -12.36
N ASP A 132 -1.78 25.61 -12.37
CA ASP A 132 -1.83 27.05 -12.13
C ASP A 132 -2.33 27.43 -10.73
N TRP A 133 -2.59 26.46 -9.86
CA TRP A 133 -3.02 26.70 -8.47
C TRP A 133 -2.09 27.65 -7.71
N SER A 134 -0.77 27.43 -7.79
CA SER A 134 0.25 28.28 -7.16
C SER A 134 0.33 29.69 -7.73
N LYS A 135 -0.22 29.92 -8.93
CA LYS A 135 -0.32 31.25 -9.54
C LYS A 135 -1.59 31.98 -9.13
N ARG A 136 -2.69 31.22 -8.91
CA ARG A 136 -3.97 31.78 -8.45
C ARG A 136 -3.97 32.09 -6.95
N TYR A 137 -3.20 31.32 -6.18
CA TYR A 137 -3.10 31.43 -4.72
C TYR A 137 -1.62 31.42 -4.30
N PRO A 138 -0.93 32.58 -4.38
CA PRO A 138 0.47 32.70 -3.97
C PRO A 138 0.67 32.59 -2.45
#